data_AF-A0A938VVP8-F1
#
_entry.id   AF-A0A938VVP8-F1
#
_cell.length_a   1.000
_cell.length_b   1.000
_cell.length_c   1.000
_cell.angle_alpha   90.00
_cell.angle_beta   90.00
_cell.angle_gamma   90.00
#
_symmetry.space_group_name_H-M   'P 1'
#
loop_
_entity.id
_entity.type
_entity.pdbx_description
1 polymer ?
#
loop_
_entity_poly.entity_id
_entity_poly.type
_entity_poly.pdbx_seq_one_letter_code
_entity_poly.pdbx_strand_id
1 'polypeptide(L)'
;MTAIVQDERRRLAVDYAAGVEALLALAPPREAGLRARSTPRVGRLLVKSQALKNAASAALAGSTDPLDRAAAEVQLLAGAALDLAVASQLAGAPATRARDLAAPAVDVAGLRRLIEAPEAYLAGAVAVTRVRAVEDARQSMSAAAQSALDGISSAVVSTGGEVIEGLLLLDAALLKEALQLVGGQLAAKIGVDLKGLSKRIIDFVIAANEKIVAMLGIDAVAEAQKQLAQWLEELQAGTLFPRLVEQLYQTDAIEAEIMGWLAGYAGGEAVLLMGREEITLLAGRFAAKAKVADQLTAALALVKLAPPLATPYGRLGIAVAYLGLLAYLVGSGYDHVDSDRLQVLDWVEGVRGIAKRLLVTLPPA
;
A
#
# COMPACT_ATOMS: atom_id res chain seq x y z
N MET A 1 -21.47 15.69 -8.12
CA MET A 1 -20.30 15.34 -8.94
C MET A 1 -19.57 14.11 -8.40
N THR A 2 -19.43 13.98 -7.07
CA THR A 2 -18.74 12.86 -6.40
C THR A 2 -19.28 11.47 -6.73
N ALA A 3 -20.61 11.26 -6.71
CA ALA A 3 -21.19 9.95 -7.00
C ALA A 3 -20.89 9.44 -8.43
N ILE A 4 -20.94 10.32 -9.44
CA ILE A 4 -20.63 9.95 -10.83
C ILE A 4 -19.17 9.51 -10.97
N VAL A 5 -18.25 10.22 -10.31
CA VAL A 5 -16.82 9.88 -10.31
C VAL A 5 -16.57 8.54 -9.61
N GLN A 6 -17.25 8.30 -8.48
CA GLN A 6 -17.18 7.03 -7.74
C GLN A 6 -17.72 5.86 -8.57
N ASP A 7 -18.86 6.04 -9.24
CA ASP A 7 -19.47 5.02 -10.11
C ASP A 7 -18.57 4.70 -11.31
N GLU A 8 -17.98 5.72 -11.94
CA GLU A 8 -17.03 5.51 -13.04
C GLU A 8 -15.79 4.76 -12.56
N ARG A 9 -15.21 5.13 -11.42
CA ARG A 9 -14.07 4.44 -10.80
C ARG A 9 -14.40 2.97 -10.53
N ARG A 10 -15.56 2.68 -9.94
CA ARG A 10 -16.03 1.29 -9.72
C ARG A 10 -16.19 0.51 -11.02
N ARG A 11 -16.80 1.12 -12.04
CA ARG A 11 -16.94 0.48 -13.36
C ARG A 11 -15.57 0.13 -13.94
N LEU A 12 -14.61 1.06 -13.90
CA LEU A 12 -13.24 0.82 -14.37
C LEU A 12 -12.55 -0.30 -13.58
N ALA A 13 -12.74 -0.36 -12.25
CA ALA A 13 -12.20 -1.41 -11.42
C ALA A 13 -12.76 -2.79 -11.81
N VAL A 14 -14.07 -2.92 -11.95
CA VAL A 14 -14.74 -4.17 -12.38
C VAL A 14 -14.27 -4.59 -13.77
N ASP A 15 -14.22 -3.64 -14.72
CA ASP A 15 -13.78 -3.91 -16.09
C ASP A 15 -12.32 -4.35 -16.19
N TYR A 16 -11.46 -3.79 -15.32
CA TYR A 16 -10.06 -4.19 -15.20
C TYR A 16 -9.94 -5.58 -14.54
N ALA A 17 -10.61 -5.81 -13.41
CA ALA A 17 -10.60 -7.08 -12.70
C ALA A 17 -11.02 -8.26 -13.59
N ALA A 18 -12.15 -8.10 -14.29
CA ALA A 18 -12.66 -9.11 -15.22
C ALA A 18 -11.68 -9.36 -16.37
N GLY A 19 -10.97 -8.32 -16.83
CA GLY A 19 -9.93 -8.44 -17.84
C GLY A 19 -8.71 -9.23 -17.36
N VAL A 20 -8.28 -9.01 -16.11
CA VAL A 20 -7.19 -9.76 -15.47
C VAL A 20 -7.60 -11.23 -15.30
N GLU A 21 -8.78 -11.50 -14.76
CA GLU A 21 -9.28 -12.86 -14.58
C GLU A 21 -9.36 -13.62 -15.91
N ALA A 22 -9.93 -13.00 -16.94
CA ALA A 22 -10.00 -13.60 -18.27
C ALA A 22 -8.61 -13.89 -18.86
N LEU A 23 -7.58 -13.11 -18.51
CA LEU A 23 -6.20 -13.36 -18.94
C LEU A 23 -5.56 -14.50 -18.14
N LEU A 24 -5.77 -14.54 -16.82
CA LEU A 24 -5.18 -15.55 -15.94
C LEU A 24 -5.86 -16.92 -16.04
N ALA A 25 -7.14 -16.96 -16.42
CA ALA A 25 -7.87 -18.20 -16.70
C ALA A 25 -7.40 -18.89 -17.99
N LEU A 26 -6.69 -18.19 -18.88
CA LEU A 26 -6.06 -18.83 -20.03
C LEU A 26 -4.94 -19.74 -19.53
N ALA A 27 -5.04 -21.03 -19.85
CA ALA A 27 -4.01 -22.00 -19.52
C ALA A 27 -2.62 -21.46 -19.91
N PRO A 28 -1.58 -21.71 -19.08
CA PRO A 28 -0.24 -21.23 -19.39
C PRO A 28 0.13 -21.69 -20.80
N PRO A 29 0.74 -20.81 -21.62
CA PRO A 29 0.96 -21.08 -23.03
C PRO A 29 1.86 -22.31 -23.20
N ARG A 30 1.25 -23.48 -23.36
CA ARG A 30 1.86 -24.64 -23.98
C ARG A 30 1.95 -24.29 -25.46
N GLU A 31 3.16 -23.94 -25.89
CA GLU A 31 3.57 -23.69 -27.28
C GLU A 31 3.29 -22.30 -27.89
N ALA A 32 4.16 -21.96 -28.86
CA ALA A 32 4.38 -20.65 -29.46
C ALA A 32 3.16 -20.05 -30.19
N GLY A 33 2.11 -20.83 -30.49
CA GLY A 33 0.92 -20.39 -31.23
C GLY A 33 -0.04 -19.46 -30.45
N LEU A 34 -0.05 -19.52 -29.12
CA LEU A 34 -0.91 -18.67 -28.26
C LEU A 34 -0.37 -17.24 -28.07
N ARG A 35 0.91 -17.01 -28.39
CA ARG A 35 1.60 -15.73 -28.19
C ARG A 35 1.11 -14.61 -29.12
N ALA A 36 0.61 -14.95 -30.31
CA ALA A 36 0.14 -13.95 -31.30
C ALA A 36 -1.29 -13.45 -31.04
N ARG A 37 -2.16 -14.26 -30.42
CA ARG A 37 -3.56 -13.88 -30.14
C ARG A 37 -3.75 -13.15 -28.80
N SER A 38 -2.79 -13.25 -27.89
CA SER A 38 -2.83 -12.63 -26.57
C SER A 38 -2.42 -11.15 -26.57
N THR A 39 -1.61 -10.70 -27.53
CA THR A 39 -1.05 -9.33 -27.56
C THR A 39 -2.08 -8.20 -27.61
N PRO A 40 -3.16 -8.23 -28.44
CA PRO A 40 -4.17 -7.18 -28.44
C PRO A 40 -5.03 -7.15 -27.16
N ARG A 41 -5.21 -8.29 -26.50
CA ARG A 41 -5.94 -8.37 -25.22
C ARG A 41 -5.11 -7.76 -24.09
N VAL A 42 -3.83 -8.14 -24.02
CA VAL A 42 -2.87 -7.61 -23.04
C VAL A 42 -2.70 -6.09 -23.18
N GLY A 43 -2.61 -5.58 -24.41
CA GLY A 43 -2.55 -4.12 -24.65
C GLY A 43 -3.79 -3.37 -24.16
N ARG A 44 -5.00 -3.91 -24.39
CA ARG A 44 -6.24 -3.33 -23.87
C ARG A 44 -6.32 -3.37 -22.35
N LEU A 45 -5.79 -4.43 -21.73
CA LEU A 45 -5.77 -4.56 -20.28
C LEU A 45 -4.88 -3.49 -19.63
N LEU A 46 -3.73 -3.19 -20.23
CA LEU A 46 -2.86 -2.12 -19.76
C LEU A 46 -3.55 -0.74 -19.80
N VAL A 47 -4.31 -0.45 -20.87
CA VAL A 47 -5.11 0.79 -20.97
C VAL A 47 -6.15 0.87 -19.85
N LYS A 48 -6.84 -0.24 -19.55
CA LYS A 48 -7.78 -0.31 -18.43
C LYS A 48 -7.09 -0.10 -17.08
N SER A 49 -5.92 -0.71 -16.89
CA SER A 49 -5.09 -0.53 -15.70
C SER A 49 -4.73 0.95 -15.48
N GLN A 50 -4.38 1.65 -16.56
CA GLN A 50 -4.05 3.07 -16.50
C GLN A 50 -5.28 3.95 -16.24
N ALA A 51 -6.42 3.62 -16.84
CA ALA A 51 -7.67 4.33 -16.57
C ALA A 51 -8.08 4.20 -15.10
N LEU A 52 -7.99 2.99 -14.52
CA LEU A 52 -8.21 2.75 -13.09
C LEU A 52 -7.24 3.58 -12.24
N LYS A 53 -5.94 3.56 -12.55
CA LYS A 53 -4.94 4.37 -11.83
C LYS A 53 -5.35 5.83 -11.82
N ASN A 54 -5.66 6.42 -12.98
CA ASN A 54 -5.99 7.83 -13.09
C ASN A 54 -7.25 8.18 -12.28
N ALA A 55 -8.30 7.36 -12.36
CA ALA A 55 -9.54 7.57 -11.60
C ALA A 55 -9.33 7.45 -10.09
N ALA A 56 -8.58 6.43 -9.63
CA ALA A 56 -8.28 6.25 -8.21
C ALA A 56 -7.36 7.36 -7.68
N SER A 57 -6.33 7.76 -8.43
CA SER A 57 -5.44 8.86 -8.04
C SER A 57 -6.18 10.19 -7.92
N ALA A 58 -7.11 10.47 -8.85
CA ALA A 58 -7.95 11.66 -8.79
C ALA A 58 -8.86 11.66 -7.56
N ALA A 59 -9.42 10.50 -7.19
CA ALA A 59 -10.22 10.38 -5.97
C ALA A 59 -9.39 10.51 -4.70
N LEU A 60 -8.18 9.93 -4.66
CA LEU A 60 -7.27 10.06 -3.54
C LEU A 60 -6.89 11.53 -3.28
N ALA A 61 -6.56 12.27 -4.32
CA ALA A 61 -6.16 13.68 -4.22
C ALA A 61 -7.34 14.65 -4.05
N GLY A 62 -8.50 14.35 -4.63
CA GLY A 62 -9.62 15.29 -4.75
C GLY A 62 -10.79 15.06 -3.80
N SER A 63 -10.86 13.91 -3.11
CA SER A 63 -11.99 13.59 -2.24
C SER A 63 -11.80 14.13 -0.83
N THR A 64 -12.84 14.77 -0.29
CA THR A 64 -12.88 15.22 1.10
C THR A 64 -13.39 14.14 2.05
N ASP A 65 -13.95 13.04 1.53
CA ASP A 65 -14.42 11.91 2.33
C ASP A 65 -13.24 10.97 2.65
N PRO A 66 -12.86 10.79 3.93
CA PRO A 66 -11.79 9.88 4.32
C PRO A 66 -12.01 8.43 3.88
N LEU A 67 -13.27 7.96 3.83
CA LEU A 67 -13.56 6.59 3.39
C LEU A 67 -13.31 6.44 1.89
N ASP A 68 -13.68 7.44 1.10
CA ASP A 68 -13.46 7.43 -0.35
C ASP A 68 -11.97 7.53 -0.72
N ARG A 69 -11.19 8.32 0.02
CA ARG A 69 -9.72 8.35 -0.10
C ARG A 69 -9.10 7.00 0.23
N ALA A 70 -9.48 6.39 1.36
CA ALA A 70 -9.01 5.07 1.76
C ALA A 70 -9.42 3.98 0.73
N ALA A 71 -10.61 4.08 0.15
CA ALA A 71 -11.08 3.17 -0.88
C ALA A 71 -10.25 3.30 -2.18
N ALA A 72 -9.93 4.52 -2.60
CA ALA A 72 -9.05 4.79 -3.73
C ALA A 72 -7.65 4.23 -3.52
N GLU A 73 -7.10 4.38 -2.31
CA GLU A 73 -5.79 3.85 -1.91
C GLU A 73 -5.76 2.30 -1.98
N VAL A 74 -6.80 1.63 -1.45
CA VAL A 74 -6.94 0.17 -1.58
C VAL A 74 -7.02 -0.26 -3.05
N GLN A 75 -7.71 0.49 -3.90
CA GLN A 75 -7.77 0.20 -5.33
C GLN A 75 -6.42 0.36 -6.03
N LEU A 76 -5.60 1.35 -5.63
CA LEU A 76 -4.25 1.53 -6.15
C LEU A 76 -3.33 0.37 -5.73
N LEU A 77 -3.34 -0.02 -4.44
CA LEU A 77 -2.58 -1.16 -3.93
C LEU A 77 -2.95 -2.46 -4.64
N ALA A 78 -4.25 -2.81 -4.65
CA ALA A 78 -4.71 -4.06 -5.24
C ALA A 78 -4.57 -4.04 -6.78
N GLY A 79 -4.74 -2.88 -7.42
CA GLY A 79 -4.45 -2.71 -8.84
C GLY A 79 -2.98 -2.93 -9.18
N ALA A 80 -2.05 -2.45 -8.34
CA ALA A 80 -0.61 -2.71 -8.52
C ALA A 80 -0.29 -4.20 -8.35
N ALA A 81 -0.89 -4.87 -7.38
CA ALA A 81 -0.69 -6.31 -7.16
C ALA A 81 -1.23 -7.13 -8.35
N LEU A 82 -2.37 -6.74 -8.92
CA LEU A 82 -2.93 -7.36 -10.13
C LEU A 82 -2.04 -7.14 -11.36
N ASP A 83 -1.48 -5.93 -11.54
CA ASP A 83 -0.54 -5.67 -12.64
C ASP A 83 0.71 -6.58 -12.53
N LEU A 84 1.25 -6.75 -11.33
CA LEU A 84 2.36 -7.67 -11.08
C LEU A 84 1.96 -9.14 -11.31
N ALA A 85 0.77 -9.55 -10.87
CA ALA A 85 0.27 -10.90 -11.15
C ALA A 85 0.17 -11.15 -12.66
N VAL A 86 -0.30 -10.16 -13.44
CA VAL A 86 -0.32 -10.21 -14.91
C VAL A 86 1.11 -10.30 -15.46
N ALA A 87 2.04 -9.47 -14.99
CA ALA A 87 3.44 -9.52 -15.42
C ALA A 87 4.07 -10.90 -15.18
N SER A 88 3.80 -11.49 -14.01
CA SER A 88 4.26 -12.84 -13.62
C SER A 88 3.70 -13.92 -14.55
N GLN A 89 2.40 -13.89 -14.83
CA GLN A 89 1.76 -14.83 -15.76
C GLN A 89 2.33 -14.72 -17.17
N LEU A 90 2.51 -13.49 -17.67
CA LEU A 90 3.06 -13.24 -19.00
C LEU A 90 4.52 -13.71 -19.12
N ALA A 91 5.28 -13.65 -18.03
CA ALA A 91 6.64 -14.17 -17.97
C ALA A 91 6.71 -15.71 -17.95
N GLY A 92 5.58 -16.39 -17.76
CA GLY A 92 5.53 -17.83 -17.60
C GLY A 92 6.20 -18.30 -16.32
N ALA A 93 6.11 -17.50 -15.23
CA ALA A 93 6.62 -17.90 -13.93
C ALA A 93 6.01 -19.26 -13.55
N PRO A 94 6.83 -20.30 -13.30
CA PRO A 94 6.33 -21.65 -13.11
C PRO A 94 5.52 -21.74 -11.81
N ALA A 95 4.21 -21.96 -11.92
CA ALA A 95 3.32 -22.20 -10.79
C ALA A 95 3.78 -23.35 -9.89
N THR A 96 4.62 -24.26 -10.40
CA THR A 96 5.18 -25.41 -9.68
C THR A 96 6.46 -25.13 -8.90
N ARG A 97 7.37 -24.23 -9.33
CA ARG A 97 8.58 -23.91 -8.52
C ARG A 97 8.26 -23.01 -7.32
N ALA A 98 7.16 -22.27 -7.39
CA ALA A 98 6.65 -21.49 -6.26
C ALA A 98 6.07 -22.36 -5.13
N ARG A 99 5.95 -23.69 -5.29
CA ARG A 99 5.58 -24.59 -4.19
C ARG A 99 6.77 -25.02 -3.33
N ASP A 100 7.98 -25.03 -3.90
CA ASP A 100 9.21 -25.45 -3.20
C ASP A 100 9.93 -24.27 -2.54
N LEU A 101 9.68 -23.05 -3.03
CA LEU A 101 10.06 -21.80 -2.38
C LEU A 101 8.83 -21.31 -1.62
N ALA A 102 8.95 -21.00 -0.33
CA ALA A 102 7.85 -20.64 0.58
C ALA A 102 7.11 -19.31 0.23
N ALA A 103 7.06 -18.90 -1.04
CA ALA A 103 6.36 -17.72 -1.48
C ALA A 103 4.84 -17.99 -1.52
N PRO A 104 4.02 -17.23 -0.76
CA PRO A 104 2.58 -17.38 -0.81
C PRO A 104 2.04 -17.07 -2.21
N ALA A 105 1.07 -17.87 -2.67
CA ALA A 105 0.39 -17.59 -3.94
C ALA A 105 -0.40 -16.29 -3.82
N VAL A 106 -0.36 -15.45 -4.87
CA VAL A 106 -1.17 -14.23 -4.93
C VAL A 106 -2.65 -14.61 -5.04
N ASP A 107 -3.45 -14.21 -4.06
CA ASP A 107 -4.91 -14.40 -4.06
C ASP A 107 -5.58 -13.41 -5.02
N VAL A 108 -5.58 -13.75 -6.31
CA VAL A 108 -6.19 -12.95 -7.37
C VAL A 108 -7.69 -12.71 -7.12
N ALA A 109 -8.40 -13.72 -6.60
CA ALA A 109 -9.83 -13.60 -6.31
C ALA A 109 -10.07 -12.65 -5.12
N GLY A 110 -9.19 -12.66 -4.12
CA GLY A 110 -9.11 -11.65 -3.07
C GLY A 110 -8.89 -10.25 -3.64
N LEU A 111 -7.82 -10.05 -4.40
CA LEU A 111 -7.48 -8.76 -5.03
C LEU A 111 -8.61 -8.20 -5.88
N ARG A 112 -9.30 -9.04 -6.64
CA ARG A 112 -10.49 -8.65 -7.41
C ARG A 112 -11.58 -8.08 -6.51
N ARG A 113 -11.94 -8.79 -5.43
CA ARG A 113 -12.94 -8.31 -4.47
C ARG A 113 -12.54 -6.98 -3.84
N LEU A 114 -11.24 -6.81 -3.58
CA LEU A 114 -10.68 -5.56 -3.05
C LEU A 114 -10.88 -4.38 -4.00
N ILE A 115 -10.65 -4.55 -5.31
CA ILE A 115 -10.82 -3.43 -6.25
C ILE A 115 -12.28 -3.15 -6.59
N GLU A 116 -13.14 -4.18 -6.62
CA GLU A 116 -14.56 -4.05 -6.95
C GLU A 116 -15.37 -3.42 -5.81
N ALA A 117 -15.01 -3.73 -4.56
CA ALA A 117 -15.75 -3.27 -3.37
C ALA A 117 -14.80 -2.88 -2.21
N PRO A 118 -13.92 -1.90 -2.40
CA PRO A 118 -12.94 -1.49 -1.39
C PRO A 118 -13.59 -1.00 -0.09
N GLU A 119 -14.75 -0.34 -0.17
CA GLU A 119 -15.45 0.17 1.02
C GLU A 119 -15.99 -0.98 1.89
N ALA A 120 -16.51 -2.04 1.27
CA ALA A 120 -17.00 -3.22 1.97
C ALA A 120 -15.85 -3.98 2.64
N TYR A 121 -14.68 -4.03 1.99
CA TYR A 121 -13.47 -4.59 2.57
C TYR A 121 -13.00 -3.79 3.81
N LEU A 122 -12.92 -2.47 3.70
CA LEU A 122 -12.53 -1.59 4.79
C LEU A 122 -13.51 -1.71 5.97
N ALA A 123 -14.82 -1.76 5.70
CA ALA A 123 -15.83 -1.97 6.73
C ALA A 123 -15.70 -3.34 7.42
N GLY A 124 -15.40 -4.40 6.64
CA GLY A 124 -15.18 -5.75 7.17
C GLY A 124 -13.94 -5.85 8.05
N ALA A 125 -12.84 -5.18 7.69
CA ALA A 125 -11.62 -5.16 8.49
C ALA A 125 -11.86 -4.56 9.88
N VAL A 126 -12.65 -3.49 9.95
CA VAL A 126 -13.00 -2.81 11.20
C VAL A 126 -13.86 -3.68 12.12
N ALA A 127 -14.73 -4.52 11.55
CA ALA A 127 -15.55 -5.44 12.35
C ALA A 127 -14.73 -6.48 13.12
N VAL A 128 -13.56 -6.86 12.60
CA VAL A 128 -12.66 -7.83 13.23
C VAL A 128 -11.85 -7.22 14.38
N THR A 129 -11.56 -5.91 14.32
CA THR A 129 -10.73 -5.19 15.30
C THR A 129 -11.50 -4.70 16.52
N ARG A 130 -12.75 -5.13 16.74
CA ARG A 130 -13.55 -4.66 17.88
C ARG A 130 -12.93 -5.09 19.22
N VAL A 131 -12.43 -4.11 19.96
CA VAL A 131 -11.95 -4.27 21.34
C VAL A 131 -13.14 -4.64 22.24
N ARG A 132 -12.94 -5.54 23.20
CA ARG A 132 -13.96 -5.90 24.20
C ARG A 132 -14.37 -4.64 24.97
N ALA A 133 -15.68 -4.48 25.19
CA ALA A 133 -16.18 -3.37 25.98
C ALA A 133 -15.61 -3.42 27.40
N VAL A 134 -14.99 -2.32 27.82
CA VAL A 134 -14.58 -2.04 29.21
C VAL A 134 -15.66 -1.12 29.79
N GLU A 135 -16.01 -1.30 31.07
CA GLU A 135 -17.08 -0.52 31.71
C GLU A 135 -16.74 0.98 31.88
N ASP A 136 -15.45 1.33 31.92
CA ASP A 136 -14.97 2.72 32.04
C ASP A 136 -14.57 3.28 30.65
N ALA A 137 -15.25 4.33 30.19
CA ALA A 137 -14.98 4.95 28.88
C ALA A 137 -13.59 5.58 28.74
N ARG A 138 -13.00 6.10 29.84
CA ARG A 138 -11.64 6.66 29.82
C ARG A 138 -10.62 5.54 29.63
N GLN A 139 -10.78 4.44 30.36
CA GLN A 139 -9.94 3.25 30.17
C GLN A 139 -10.14 2.65 28.77
N SER A 140 -11.38 2.63 28.28
CA SER A 140 -11.69 2.11 26.95
C SER A 140 -11.08 2.96 25.83
N MET A 141 -11.08 4.30 25.95
CA MET A 141 -10.42 5.19 24.99
C MET A 141 -8.89 5.05 25.04
N SER A 142 -8.29 5.00 26.24
CA SER A 142 -6.85 4.76 26.42
C SER A 142 -6.42 3.43 25.79
N ALA A 143 -7.13 2.33 26.08
CA ALA A 143 -6.84 1.02 25.52
C ALA A 143 -6.99 0.98 23.99
N ALA A 144 -7.96 1.71 23.43
CA ALA A 144 -8.11 1.83 21.98
C ALA A 144 -6.95 2.60 21.34
N ALA A 145 -6.49 3.70 21.95
CA ALA A 145 -5.33 4.45 21.49
C ALA A 145 -4.06 3.60 21.51
N GLN A 146 -3.76 2.95 22.64
CA GLN A 146 -2.59 2.07 22.78
C GLN A 146 -2.63 0.93 21.75
N SER A 147 -3.75 0.19 21.68
CA SER A 147 -3.93 -0.91 20.73
C SER A 147 -3.80 -0.45 19.27
N ALA A 148 -4.28 0.75 18.93
CA ALA A 148 -4.14 1.31 17.60
C ALA A 148 -2.68 1.65 17.27
N LEU A 149 -1.97 2.35 18.17
CA LEU A 149 -0.56 2.71 17.98
C LEU A 149 0.33 1.47 17.82
N ASP A 150 0.16 0.49 18.71
CA ASP A 150 0.87 -0.79 18.66
C ASP A 150 0.53 -1.57 17.39
N GLY A 151 -0.76 -1.65 17.05
CA GLY A 151 -1.23 -2.36 15.86
C GLY A 151 -0.70 -1.76 14.56
N ILE A 152 -0.68 -0.43 14.44
CA ILE A 152 -0.13 0.27 13.28
C ILE A 152 1.39 0.03 13.18
N SER A 153 2.12 0.24 14.28
CA SER A 153 3.58 0.03 14.32
C SER A 153 3.93 -1.43 13.98
N SER A 154 3.27 -2.39 14.62
CA SER A 154 3.50 -3.82 14.37
C SER A 154 3.18 -4.23 12.93
N ALA A 155 2.11 -3.69 12.33
CA ALA A 155 1.78 -3.98 10.94
C ALA A 155 2.83 -3.41 9.98
N VAL A 156 3.34 -2.19 10.21
CA VAL A 156 4.44 -1.61 9.43
C VAL A 156 5.70 -2.43 9.56
N VAL A 157 6.07 -2.83 10.79
CA VAL A 157 7.26 -3.65 11.04
C VAL A 157 7.17 -5.00 10.35
N SER A 158 6.01 -5.67 10.44
CA SER A 158 5.78 -6.98 9.81
C SER A 158 5.85 -6.88 8.29
N THR A 159 4.96 -6.09 7.68
CA THR A 159 4.87 -5.96 6.21
C THR A 159 6.13 -5.30 5.63
N GLY A 160 6.65 -4.26 6.28
CA GLY A 160 7.87 -3.59 5.85
C GLY A 160 9.12 -4.46 6.00
N GLY A 161 9.14 -5.37 6.97
CA GLY A 161 10.18 -6.39 7.12
C GLY A 161 10.29 -7.29 5.89
N GLU A 162 9.16 -7.77 5.37
CA GLU A 162 9.12 -8.57 4.14
C GLU A 162 9.58 -7.78 2.90
N VAL A 163 9.21 -6.50 2.83
CA VAL A 163 9.66 -5.57 1.78
C VAL A 163 11.18 -5.40 1.84
N ILE A 164 11.75 -5.20 3.04
CA ILE A 164 13.19 -5.06 3.24
C ILE A 164 13.93 -6.36 2.93
N GLU A 165 13.41 -7.51 3.32
CA GLU A 165 13.98 -8.80 2.92
C GLU A 165 14.05 -8.91 1.39
N GLY A 166 12.98 -8.46 0.69
CA GLY A 166 12.96 -8.34 -0.77
C GLY A 166 14.06 -7.42 -1.32
N LEU A 167 14.31 -6.28 -0.68
CA LEU A 167 15.34 -5.30 -1.06
C LEU A 167 16.75 -5.82 -0.82
N LEU A 168 17.01 -6.49 0.30
CA LEU A 168 18.35 -7.00 0.67
C LEU A 168 18.85 -8.11 -0.28
N LEU A 169 17.95 -8.73 -1.03
CA LEU A 169 18.29 -9.68 -2.10
C LEU A 169 18.74 -8.99 -3.40
N LEU A 170 18.67 -7.66 -3.46
CA LEU A 170 19.11 -6.83 -4.59
C LEU A 170 20.47 -6.20 -4.31
N ASP A 171 21.21 -5.92 -5.38
CA ASP A 171 22.53 -5.29 -5.27
C ASP A 171 22.43 -3.84 -4.79
N ALA A 172 23.37 -3.39 -3.94
CA ALA A 172 23.34 -2.06 -3.35
C ALA A 172 23.47 -0.93 -4.40
N ALA A 173 24.25 -1.14 -5.48
CA ALA A 173 24.35 -0.15 -6.55
C ALA A 173 23.03 -0.01 -7.30
N LEU A 174 22.34 -1.14 -7.52
CA LEU A 174 20.99 -1.15 -8.10
C LEU A 174 19.98 -0.42 -7.21
N LEU A 175 20.02 -0.62 -5.89
CA LEU A 175 19.13 0.09 -4.96
C LEU A 175 19.36 1.60 -5.00
N LYS A 176 20.61 2.05 -5.04
CA LYS A 176 20.97 3.47 -5.16
C LYS A 176 20.47 4.05 -6.49
N GLU A 177 20.59 3.31 -7.58
CA GLU A 177 20.06 3.71 -8.87
C GLU A 177 18.52 3.75 -8.87
N ALA A 178 17.86 2.77 -8.27
CA ALA A 178 16.41 2.69 -8.15
C ALA A 178 15.86 3.86 -7.34
N LEU A 179 16.54 4.23 -6.25
CA LEU A 179 16.16 5.35 -5.40
C LEU A 179 16.05 6.66 -6.18
N GLN A 180 16.97 6.90 -7.13
CA GLN A 180 16.93 8.08 -8.01
C GLN A 180 15.75 8.10 -8.98
N LEU A 181 15.06 6.97 -9.16
CA LEU A 181 13.97 6.80 -10.12
C LEU A 181 12.58 6.68 -9.49
N VAL A 182 12.52 6.47 -8.17
CA VAL A 182 11.28 6.58 -7.38
C VAL A 182 10.71 7.97 -7.65
N GLY A 183 9.57 8.10 -8.34
CA GLY A 183 9.06 9.44 -8.72
C GLY A 183 8.85 9.73 -10.20
N GLY A 184 8.95 8.72 -11.07
CA GLY A 184 8.34 8.82 -12.42
C GLY A 184 9.31 8.94 -13.60
N GLN A 185 10.62 8.75 -13.40
CA GLN A 185 11.58 8.67 -14.52
C GLN A 185 11.83 7.24 -15.01
N LEU A 186 11.20 6.24 -14.37
CA LEU A 186 11.42 4.83 -14.70
C LEU A 186 11.08 4.52 -16.15
N ALA A 187 9.93 4.97 -16.65
CA ALA A 187 9.50 4.72 -18.02
C ALA A 187 10.47 5.33 -19.06
N ALA A 188 10.96 6.54 -18.80
CA ALA A 188 11.93 7.21 -19.67
C ALA A 188 13.29 6.46 -19.69
N LYS A 189 13.76 6.02 -18.53
CA LYS A 189 15.04 5.31 -18.41
C LYS A 189 15.00 3.88 -18.96
N ILE A 190 13.85 3.22 -18.89
CA ILE A 190 13.62 1.89 -19.48
C ILE A 190 13.37 1.97 -21.00
N GLY A 191 13.37 3.16 -21.62
CA GLY A 191 13.15 3.43 -23.06
C GLY A 191 14.00 2.67 -24.10
N VAL A 192 14.71 1.63 -23.66
CA VAL A 192 15.27 0.54 -24.44
C VAL A 192 14.21 -0.06 -25.38
N ASP A 193 14.69 -0.43 -26.55
CA ASP A 193 13.95 -0.96 -27.70
C ASP A 193 13.44 -2.41 -27.47
N LEU A 194 12.74 -2.63 -26.35
CA LEU A 194 12.14 -3.90 -25.99
C LEU A 194 11.01 -4.21 -26.97
N LYS A 195 11.04 -5.41 -27.56
CA LYS A 195 10.02 -5.86 -28.52
C LYS A 195 9.19 -7.01 -27.95
N GLY A 196 7.93 -7.05 -28.37
CA GLY A 196 7.03 -8.16 -28.09
C GLY A 196 6.65 -8.33 -26.61
N LEU A 197 6.74 -9.56 -26.12
CA LEU A 197 6.23 -9.97 -24.80
C LEU A 197 7.02 -9.36 -23.63
N SER A 198 8.35 -9.23 -23.75
CA SER A 198 9.19 -8.65 -22.70
C SER A 198 8.82 -7.20 -22.40
N LYS A 199 8.51 -6.42 -23.45
CA LYS A 199 7.99 -5.06 -23.29
C LYS A 199 6.69 -5.04 -22.47
N ARG A 200 5.75 -5.94 -22.78
CA ARG A 200 4.47 -6.01 -22.06
C ARG A 200 4.63 -6.34 -20.58
N ILE A 201 5.52 -7.28 -20.26
CA ILE A 201 5.82 -7.64 -18.86
C ILE A 201 6.33 -6.40 -18.11
N ILE A 202 7.28 -5.68 -18.73
CA ILE A 202 7.86 -4.46 -18.16
C ILE A 202 6.83 -3.32 -18.08
N ASP A 203 5.96 -3.16 -19.08
CA ASP A 203 4.87 -2.17 -19.06
C ASP A 203 3.96 -2.37 -17.84
N PHE A 204 3.66 -3.61 -17.46
CA PHE A 204 2.87 -3.90 -16.24
C PHE A 204 3.64 -3.64 -14.95
N VAL A 205 4.95 -3.93 -14.90
CA VAL A 205 5.79 -3.55 -13.75
C VAL A 205 5.85 -2.02 -13.61
N ILE A 206 5.93 -1.28 -14.71
CA ILE A 206 5.86 0.19 -14.70
C ILE A 206 4.46 0.65 -14.24
N ALA A 207 3.38 0.04 -14.73
CA ALA A 207 2.02 0.40 -14.31
C ALA A 207 1.77 0.16 -12.81
N ALA A 208 2.35 -0.89 -12.23
CA ALA A 208 2.34 -1.13 -10.79
C ALA A 208 3.11 -0.05 -10.03
N ASN A 209 4.33 0.29 -10.49
CA ASN A 209 5.13 1.37 -9.92
C ASN A 209 4.39 2.72 -9.95
N GLU A 210 3.74 3.06 -11.05
CA GLU A 210 2.98 4.30 -11.15
C GLU A 210 1.82 4.37 -10.16
N LYS A 211 1.16 3.23 -9.84
CA LYS A 211 0.13 3.18 -8.79
C LYS A 211 0.72 3.36 -7.39
N ILE A 212 1.88 2.76 -7.13
CA ILE A 212 2.59 2.93 -5.85
C ILE A 212 2.98 4.39 -5.64
N VAL A 213 3.60 5.01 -6.65
CA VAL A 213 3.99 6.43 -6.62
C VAL A 213 2.76 7.35 -6.48
N ALA A 214 1.64 7.01 -7.12
CA ALA A 214 0.41 7.81 -7.00
C ALA A 214 -0.12 7.90 -5.56
N MET A 215 0.12 6.88 -4.72
CA MET A 215 -0.28 6.90 -3.31
C MET A 215 0.61 7.77 -2.42
N LEU A 216 1.85 7.99 -2.84
CA LEU A 216 2.75 8.93 -2.15
C LEU A 216 2.34 10.38 -2.42
N GLY A 217 1.79 10.67 -3.60
CA GLY A 217 1.60 12.04 -4.06
C GLY A 217 2.89 12.64 -4.60
N ILE A 218 2.78 13.52 -5.60
CA ILE A 218 3.95 14.06 -6.32
C ILE A 218 4.86 14.85 -5.38
N ASP A 219 4.28 15.63 -4.47
CA ASP A 219 5.02 16.51 -3.57
C ASP A 219 5.84 15.73 -2.53
N ALA A 220 5.38 14.53 -2.15
CA ALA A 220 6.04 13.69 -1.17
C ALA A 220 7.23 12.90 -1.74
N VAL A 221 7.34 12.76 -3.07
CA VAL A 221 8.34 11.89 -3.70
C VAL A 221 9.77 12.30 -3.34
N ALA A 222 10.08 13.59 -3.39
CA ALA A 222 11.44 14.08 -3.14
C ALA A 222 11.84 13.87 -1.67
N GLU A 223 10.93 14.14 -0.74
CA GLU A 223 11.17 13.88 0.67
C GLU A 223 11.26 12.37 0.95
N ALA A 224 10.36 11.57 0.37
CA ALA A 224 10.41 10.12 0.46
C ALA A 224 11.74 9.55 -0.06
N GLN A 225 12.28 10.05 -1.17
CA GLN A 225 13.61 9.66 -1.66
C GLN A 225 14.72 9.97 -0.65
N LYS A 226 14.70 11.17 -0.08
CA LYS A 226 15.70 11.59 0.91
C LYS A 226 15.63 10.72 2.18
N GLN A 227 14.43 10.47 2.68
CA GLN A 227 14.19 9.62 3.85
C GLN A 227 14.58 8.17 3.58
N LEU A 228 14.18 7.61 2.44
CA LEU A 228 14.58 6.27 2.01
C LEU A 228 16.12 6.13 1.91
N ALA A 229 16.81 7.16 1.40
CA ALA A 229 18.28 7.15 1.35
C ALA A 229 18.88 6.94 2.74
N GLN A 230 18.43 7.76 3.70
CA GLN A 230 18.88 7.70 5.08
C GLN A 230 18.53 6.35 5.72
N TRP A 231 17.30 5.88 5.55
CA TRP A 231 16.87 4.60 6.11
C TRP A 231 17.67 3.43 5.54
N LEU A 232 17.97 3.43 4.24
CA LEU A 232 18.82 2.41 3.63
C LEU A 232 20.24 2.43 4.19
N GLU A 233 20.82 3.61 4.43
CA GLU A 233 22.13 3.73 5.08
C GLU A 233 22.11 3.18 6.50
N GLU A 234 21.07 3.50 7.29
CA GLU A 234 20.91 2.99 8.65
C GLU A 234 20.71 1.47 8.68
N LEU A 235 19.88 0.92 7.78
CA LEU A 235 19.66 -0.53 7.65
C LEU A 235 20.95 -1.26 7.22
N GLN A 236 21.73 -0.68 6.30
CA GLN A 236 23.04 -1.22 5.91
C GLN A 236 24.06 -1.14 7.04
N ALA A 237 23.96 -0.14 7.92
CA ALA A 237 24.77 -0.02 9.13
C ALA A 237 24.34 -0.99 10.26
N GLY A 238 23.30 -1.81 10.03
CA GLY A 238 22.84 -2.83 10.97
C GLY A 238 21.74 -2.37 11.93
N THR A 239 21.14 -1.20 11.70
CA THR A 239 19.92 -0.80 12.43
C THR A 239 18.80 -1.78 12.10
N LEU A 240 18.13 -2.29 13.14
CA LEU A 240 16.97 -3.14 12.96
C LEU A 240 15.78 -2.28 12.52
N PHE A 241 15.08 -2.70 11.45
CA PHE A 241 13.89 -2.00 10.96
C PHE A 241 12.83 -1.68 12.04
N PRO A 242 12.52 -2.58 13.00
CA PRO A 242 11.64 -2.25 14.14
C PRO A 242 12.07 -1.00 14.90
N ARG A 243 13.38 -0.83 15.14
CA ARG A 243 13.93 0.32 15.86
C ARG A 243 13.79 1.61 15.07
N LEU A 244 13.93 1.54 13.75
CA LEU A 244 13.68 2.69 12.86
C LEU A 244 12.22 3.13 12.97
N VAL A 245 11.26 2.19 12.86
CA VAL A 245 9.83 2.49 12.97
C VAL A 245 9.49 3.11 14.33
N GLU A 246 10.01 2.54 15.42
CA GLU A 246 9.86 3.07 16.78
C GLU A 246 10.34 4.53 16.90
N GLN A 247 11.52 4.83 16.35
CA GLN A 247 12.11 6.18 16.36
C GLN A 247 11.29 7.19 15.55
N LEU A 248 10.74 6.76 14.41
CA LEU A 248 9.94 7.60 13.52
C LEU A 248 8.56 7.89 14.12
N TYR A 249 7.91 6.89 14.70
CA TYR A 249 6.51 7.00 15.13
C TYR A 249 6.37 7.53 16.55
N GLN A 250 7.33 7.24 17.44
CA GLN A 250 7.31 7.70 18.84
C GLN A 250 5.99 7.34 19.53
N THR A 251 5.49 6.11 19.30
CA THR A 251 4.19 5.64 19.79
C THR A 251 4.05 5.83 21.30
N ASP A 252 5.08 5.54 22.08
CA ASP A 252 5.09 5.70 23.54
C ASP A 252 4.92 7.17 23.98
N ALA A 253 5.55 8.10 23.24
CA ALA A 253 5.45 9.53 23.54
C ALA A 253 4.04 10.05 23.21
N ILE A 254 3.46 9.59 22.11
CA ILE A 254 2.10 9.92 21.70
C ILE A 254 1.08 9.34 22.69
N GLU A 255 1.27 8.09 23.12
CA GLU A 255 0.43 7.47 24.15
C GLU A 255 0.47 8.29 25.45
N ALA A 256 1.65 8.66 25.93
CA ALA A 256 1.81 9.47 27.14
C ALA A 256 1.11 10.83 27.03
N GLU A 257 1.18 11.47 25.85
CA GLU A 257 0.48 12.72 25.57
C GLU A 257 -1.05 12.55 25.63
N ILE A 258 -1.59 11.51 24.97
CA ILE A 258 -3.01 11.18 25.00
C ILE A 258 -3.48 10.90 26.43
N MET A 259 -2.69 10.17 27.23
CA MET A 259 -2.98 9.90 28.63
C MET A 259 -3.02 11.18 29.48
N GLY A 260 -2.12 12.13 29.20
CA GLY A 260 -2.16 13.46 29.80
C GLY A 260 -3.46 14.21 29.49
N TRP A 261 -3.91 14.18 28.23
CA TRP A 261 -5.19 14.79 27.84
C TRP A 261 -6.39 14.10 28.50
N LEU A 262 -6.41 12.77 28.55
CA LEU A 262 -7.48 11.99 29.18
C LEU A 262 -7.60 12.26 30.69
N ALA A 263 -6.47 12.47 31.38
CA ALA A 263 -6.45 12.78 32.80
C ALA A 263 -7.05 14.17 33.09
N GLY A 264 -6.81 15.14 32.21
CA GLY A 264 -7.37 16.49 32.30
C GLY A 264 -8.80 16.63 31.75
N TYR A 265 -9.29 15.63 31.01
CA TYR A 265 -10.59 15.70 30.35
C TYR A 265 -11.75 15.62 31.35
N ALA A 266 -12.60 16.66 31.33
CA ALA A 266 -13.77 16.81 32.20
C ALA A 266 -15.12 16.84 31.43
N GLY A 267 -15.10 16.57 30.12
CA GLY A 267 -16.32 16.51 29.31
C GLY A 267 -17.09 15.18 29.45
N GLY A 268 -18.13 15.02 28.63
CA GLY A 268 -19.04 13.86 28.71
C GLY A 268 -18.43 12.54 28.20
N GLU A 269 -18.92 11.43 28.75
CA GLU A 269 -18.52 10.06 28.41
C GLU A 269 -18.72 9.72 26.92
N ALA A 270 -19.77 10.27 26.30
CA ALA A 270 -20.10 10.04 24.90
C ALA A 270 -18.96 10.42 23.94
N VAL A 271 -18.18 11.47 24.26
CA VAL A 271 -17.03 11.90 23.46
C VAL A 271 -15.89 10.89 23.54
N LEU A 272 -15.68 10.28 24.71
CA LEU A 272 -14.65 9.23 24.89
C LEU A 272 -15.02 7.97 24.10
N LEU A 273 -16.29 7.59 24.11
CA LEU A 273 -16.80 6.46 23.33
C LEU A 273 -16.71 6.72 21.82
N MET A 274 -17.00 7.95 21.39
CA MET A 274 -16.81 8.38 20.00
C MET A 274 -15.33 8.31 19.59
N GLY A 275 -14.42 8.85 20.41
CA GLY A 275 -12.98 8.80 20.16
C GLY A 275 -12.44 7.38 20.09
N ARG A 276 -12.89 6.50 20.99
CA ARG A 276 -12.58 5.06 20.92
C ARG A 276 -12.99 4.47 19.58
N GLU A 277 -14.22 4.74 19.11
CA GLU A 277 -14.74 4.19 17.86
C GLU A 277 -13.99 4.70 16.64
N GLU A 278 -13.67 6.00 16.59
CA GLU A 278 -12.90 6.60 15.51
C GLU A 278 -11.47 6.05 15.45
N ILE A 279 -10.79 5.92 16.59
CA ILE A 279 -9.44 5.34 16.67
C ILE A 279 -9.46 3.86 16.24
N THR A 280 -10.45 3.09 16.69
CA THR A 280 -10.60 1.67 16.31
C THR A 280 -10.86 1.53 14.81
N LEU A 281 -11.69 2.41 14.24
CA LEU A 281 -11.99 2.47 12.82
C LEU A 281 -10.72 2.79 12.01
N LEU A 282 -9.91 3.75 12.47
CA LEU A 282 -8.65 4.13 11.84
C LEU A 282 -7.66 2.95 11.82
N ALA A 283 -7.45 2.30 12.97
CA ALA A 283 -6.56 1.14 13.08
C ALA A 283 -7.01 -0.02 12.18
N GLY A 284 -8.31 -0.32 12.15
CA GLY A 284 -8.89 -1.35 11.27
C GLY A 284 -8.67 -1.07 9.79
N ARG A 285 -8.79 0.20 9.37
CA ARG A 285 -8.50 0.62 7.99
C ARG A 285 -7.02 0.48 7.65
N PHE A 286 -6.13 0.87 8.55
CA PHE A 286 -4.68 0.71 8.35
C PHE A 286 -4.29 -0.76 8.20
N ALA A 287 -4.77 -1.63 9.10
CA ALA A 287 -4.51 -3.07 9.04
C ALA A 287 -4.99 -3.68 7.72
N ALA A 288 -6.12 -3.21 7.18
CA ALA A 288 -6.61 -3.61 5.87
C ALA A 288 -5.61 -3.21 4.76
N LYS A 289 -5.12 -1.97 4.76
CA LYS A 289 -4.13 -1.49 3.78
C LYS A 289 -2.82 -2.29 3.86
N ALA A 290 -2.30 -2.52 5.06
CA ALA A 290 -1.10 -3.34 5.29
C ALA A 290 -1.26 -4.74 4.71
N LYS A 291 -2.42 -5.38 4.90
CA LYS A 291 -2.71 -6.71 4.33
C LYS A 291 -2.72 -6.71 2.79
N VAL A 292 -3.16 -5.64 2.14
CA VAL A 292 -3.07 -5.54 0.67
C VAL A 292 -1.63 -5.30 0.24
N ALA A 293 -0.86 -4.53 1.01
CA ALA A 293 0.57 -4.36 0.79
C ALA A 293 1.35 -5.70 0.92
N ASP A 294 0.99 -6.59 1.86
CA ASP A 294 1.54 -7.95 1.93
C ASP A 294 1.32 -8.72 0.61
N GLN A 295 0.10 -8.64 0.04
CA GLN A 295 -0.20 -9.28 -1.24
C GLN A 295 0.62 -8.69 -2.40
N LEU A 296 0.88 -7.38 -2.36
CA LEU A 296 1.74 -6.70 -3.33
C LEU A 296 3.20 -7.14 -3.19
N THR A 297 3.72 -7.26 -1.96
CA THR A 297 5.05 -7.79 -1.66
C THR A 297 5.21 -9.23 -2.16
N ALA A 298 4.20 -10.08 -1.93
CA ALA A 298 4.17 -11.44 -2.47
C ALA A 298 4.17 -11.44 -4.01
N ALA A 299 3.39 -10.55 -4.65
CA ALA A 299 3.38 -10.41 -6.10
C ALA A 299 4.75 -9.97 -6.65
N LEU A 300 5.43 -9.02 -5.99
CA LEU A 300 6.82 -8.64 -6.33
C LEU A 300 7.78 -9.82 -6.20
N ALA A 301 7.65 -10.62 -5.14
CA ALA A 301 8.49 -11.78 -4.90
C ALA A 301 8.31 -12.90 -5.94
N LEU A 302 7.12 -13.02 -6.55
CA LEU A 302 6.90 -13.93 -7.68
C LEU A 302 7.45 -13.35 -8.98
N VAL A 303 7.15 -12.07 -9.22
CA VAL A 303 7.56 -11.35 -10.43
C VAL A 303 9.08 -11.31 -10.57
N LYS A 304 9.84 -11.12 -9.49
CA LYS A 304 11.32 -11.09 -9.55
C LYS A 304 11.95 -12.38 -10.11
N LEU A 305 11.22 -13.50 -10.09
CA LEU A 305 11.67 -14.80 -10.62
C LEU A 305 11.47 -14.94 -12.14
N ALA A 306 10.78 -13.99 -12.77
CA ALA A 306 10.54 -13.97 -14.21
C ALA A 306 11.85 -13.74 -15.00
N PRO A 307 12.18 -14.56 -16.01
CA PRO A 307 13.40 -14.37 -16.81
C PRO A 307 13.54 -12.98 -17.45
N PRO A 308 12.47 -12.36 -18.02
CA PRO A 308 12.57 -11.01 -18.56
C PRO A 308 12.93 -9.94 -17.52
N LEU A 309 12.68 -10.23 -16.24
CA LEU A 309 12.97 -9.33 -15.13
C LEU A 309 14.33 -9.59 -14.47
N ALA A 310 15.04 -10.64 -14.89
CA ALA A 310 16.45 -10.83 -14.56
C ALA A 310 17.38 -9.84 -15.29
N THR A 311 16.86 -9.08 -16.25
CA THR A 311 17.59 -7.99 -16.92
C THR A 311 17.86 -6.82 -15.97
N PRO A 312 18.89 -5.98 -16.20
CA PRO A 312 19.15 -4.81 -15.36
C PRO A 312 17.93 -3.90 -15.18
N TYR A 313 17.21 -3.61 -16.28
CA TYR A 313 16.01 -2.78 -16.26
C TYR A 313 14.83 -3.44 -15.54
N GLY A 314 14.68 -4.76 -15.67
CA GLY A 314 13.68 -5.51 -14.94
C GLY A 314 13.91 -5.46 -13.43
N ARG A 315 15.15 -5.75 -13.00
CA ARG A 315 15.54 -5.67 -11.59
C ARG A 315 15.39 -4.26 -11.03
N LEU A 316 15.73 -3.24 -11.83
CA LEU A 316 15.56 -1.84 -11.49
C LEU A 316 14.09 -1.49 -11.26
N GLY A 317 13.18 -1.94 -12.13
CA GLY A 317 11.74 -1.74 -11.94
C GLY A 317 11.18 -2.41 -10.68
N ILE A 318 11.71 -3.59 -10.31
CA ILE A 318 11.34 -4.27 -9.06
C ILE A 318 11.91 -3.56 -7.83
N ALA A 319 13.15 -3.08 -7.91
CA ALA A 319 13.77 -2.29 -6.85
C ALA A 319 12.96 -1.01 -6.56
N VAL A 320 12.56 -0.28 -7.62
CA VAL A 320 11.70 0.91 -7.48
C VAL A 320 10.37 0.57 -6.83
N ALA A 321 9.77 -0.58 -7.15
CA ALA A 321 8.50 -0.98 -6.58
C ALA A 321 8.62 -1.30 -5.09
N TYR A 322 9.66 -2.04 -4.69
CA TYR A 322 9.93 -2.31 -3.27
C TYR A 322 10.22 -1.02 -2.49
N LEU A 323 11.05 -0.11 -3.03
CA LEU A 323 11.35 1.17 -2.38
C LEU A 323 10.11 2.06 -2.25
N GLY A 324 9.31 2.16 -3.31
CA GLY A 324 8.06 2.90 -3.29
C GLY A 324 7.06 2.32 -2.30
N LEU A 325 6.97 0.99 -2.21
CA LEU A 325 6.09 0.31 -1.25
C LEU A 325 6.56 0.51 0.19
N LEU A 326 7.88 0.50 0.44
CA LEU A 326 8.45 0.80 1.75
C LEU A 326 8.13 2.25 2.18
N ALA A 327 8.37 3.21 1.28
CA ALA A 327 8.02 4.61 1.53
C ALA A 327 6.52 4.78 1.81
N TYR A 328 5.67 4.08 1.06
CA TYR A 328 4.23 4.12 1.26
C TYR A 328 3.84 3.55 2.63
N LEU A 329 4.37 2.39 3.03
CA LEU A 329 4.03 1.76 4.30
C LEU A 329 4.47 2.61 5.50
N VAL A 330 5.71 3.12 5.47
CA VAL A 330 6.23 3.98 6.54
C VAL A 330 5.50 5.32 6.55
N GLY A 331 5.29 5.94 5.39
CA GLY A 331 4.55 7.20 5.29
C GLY A 331 3.09 7.07 5.73
N SER A 332 2.41 5.99 5.34
CA SER A 332 1.02 5.74 5.70
C SER A 332 0.89 5.42 7.19
N GLY A 333 1.77 4.57 7.75
CA GLY A 333 1.73 4.30 9.19
C GLY A 333 2.04 5.53 10.02
N TYR A 334 2.97 6.37 9.55
CA TYR A 334 3.27 7.67 10.15
C TYR A 334 2.01 8.57 10.20
N ASP A 335 1.30 8.70 9.08
CA ASP A 335 0.07 9.50 8.94
C ASP A 335 -1.06 8.98 9.86
N HIS A 336 -1.21 7.66 9.98
CA HIS A 336 -2.23 7.07 10.88
C HIS A 336 -1.86 7.21 12.36
N VAL A 337 -0.59 7.35 12.71
CA VAL A 337 -0.17 7.65 14.09
C VAL A 337 -0.26 9.16 14.39
N ASP A 338 -0.06 10.01 13.37
CA ASP A 338 0.05 11.48 13.46
C ASP A 338 1.23 11.93 14.34
N SER A 339 2.43 11.46 13.96
CA SER A 339 3.70 11.96 14.52
C SER A 339 4.01 13.36 13.96
N ASP A 340 4.93 14.12 14.58
CA ASP A 340 5.35 15.48 14.13
C ASP A 340 6.69 15.50 13.36
N ARG A 341 7.34 14.34 13.17
CA ARG A 341 8.71 14.23 12.63
C ARG A 341 8.85 14.33 11.10
N LEU A 342 7.87 13.89 10.33
CA LEU A 342 7.89 13.70 8.87
C LEU A 342 6.54 14.06 8.23
N GLN A 343 6.42 15.22 7.59
CA GLN A 343 5.25 15.54 6.78
C GLN A 343 5.36 14.93 5.38
N VAL A 344 5.36 13.59 5.29
CA VAL A 344 5.43 12.88 4.00
C VAL A 344 4.03 12.74 3.40
N LEU A 345 3.05 12.30 4.19
CA LEU A 345 1.65 12.15 3.80
C LEU A 345 0.75 12.85 4.83
N ASP A 346 -0.40 13.33 4.38
CA ASP A 346 -1.46 13.95 5.20
C ASP A 346 -2.84 13.50 4.65
N TRP A 347 -3.02 12.17 4.60
CA TRP A 347 -4.23 11.58 4.05
C TRP A 347 -5.30 11.36 5.11
N VAL A 348 -4.92 11.15 6.36
CA VAL A 348 -5.86 10.85 7.45
C VAL A 348 -5.51 11.61 8.73
N GLU A 349 -6.54 11.96 9.49
CA GLU A 349 -6.34 12.42 10.88
C GLU A 349 -5.92 11.20 11.70
N GLY A 350 -4.66 11.14 12.13
CA GLY A 350 -4.12 10.01 12.88
C GLY A 350 -4.63 9.90 14.32
N VAL A 351 -4.19 8.86 15.04
CA VAL A 351 -4.62 8.57 16.42
C VAL A 351 -4.44 9.78 17.34
N ARG A 352 -3.29 10.45 17.25
CA ARG A 352 -3.00 11.64 18.06
C ARG A 352 -3.91 12.81 17.69
N GLY A 353 -4.09 13.10 16.40
CA GLY A 353 -4.96 14.15 15.90
C GLY A 353 -6.40 13.98 16.39
N ILE A 354 -6.97 12.77 16.23
CA ILE A 354 -8.31 12.44 16.71
C ILE A 354 -8.42 12.70 18.22
N ALA A 355 -7.46 12.20 19.01
CA ALA A 355 -7.46 12.38 20.46
C ALA A 355 -7.36 13.86 20.85
N LYS A 356 -6.49 14.63 20.20
CA LYS A 356 -6.31 16.07 20.43
C LYS A 356 -7.59 16.84 20.13
N ARG A 357 -8.20 16.58 18.97
CA ARG A 357 -9.44 17.20 18.54
C ARG A 357 -10.54 16.98 19.58
N LEU A 358 -10.72 15.73 20.01
CA LEU A 358 -11.82 15.36 20.90
C LEU A 358 -11.60 15.78 22.36
N LEU A 359 -10.36 15.69 22.87
CA LEU A 359 -10.06 15.88 24.29
C LEU A 359 -9.64 17.31 24.64
N VAL A 360 -9.12 18.07 23.67
CA VAL A 360 -8.55 19.41 23.90
C VAL A 360 -9.37 20.49 23.20
N THR A 361 -9.81 20.26 21.97
CA THR A 361 -10.41 21.34 21.15
C THR A 361 -11.93 21.45 21.27
N LEU A 362 -12.62 20.34 21.55
CA LEU A 362 -14.06 20.38 21.76
C LEU A 362 -14.37 20.97 23.16
N PRO A 363 -15.20 22.02 23.24
CA PRO A 363 -15.64 22.54 24.53
C PRO A 363 -16.43 21.46 25.29
N PRO A 364 -16.34 21.39 26.63
CA PRO A 364 -17.18 20.51 27.41
C PRO A 364 -18.64 20.88 27.16
N ALA A 365 -19.41 19.91 26.64
CA ALA A 365 -20.83 20.06 26.33
C ALA A 365 -21.69 20.19 27.59
#